data_AF-A0A318VSK3-F1
#
_entry.id   AF-A0A318VSK3-F1
#
_cell.length_a   1.000
_cell.length_b   1.000
_cell.length_c   1.000
_cell.angle_alpha   90.00
_cell.angle_beta   90.00
_cell.angle_gamma   90.00
#
_symmetry.space_group_name_H-M   'P 1'
#
loop_
_entity.id
_entity.type
_entity.pdbx_description
1 polymer ?
#
loop_
_entity_poly.entity_id
_entity_poly.type
_entity_poly.pdbx_seq_one_letter_code
_entity_poly.pdbx_strand_id
1 'polypeptide(L)'
;MGSGEDKPRHGFINRYWVLIVIVLWLIAWSARDWLAPAEPEDPPAASGVVLEEEPSAEDQEAAGEEAAREEAAREEAAREEAAREEAAREEAAREEAAREEAAREEAAREEAAREEAAEEPALEVEALLTEARETYWREGAAAARTVLEGGLETQAYESRERADILGELGNLQYATGDVEAAMGSWDRALEKLPEGERRAMMAPLRPIYSRHHPQGADHLERFR
;
A
#
# COMPACT_ATOMS: atom_id res chain seq x y z
N MET A 1 21.30 -31.16 4.42
CA MET A 1 20.31 -30.97 5.50
C MET A 1 20.13 -29.47 5.72
N GLY A 2 18.97 -28.83 5.71
CA GLY A 2 17.60 -29.26 5.46
C GLY A 2 16.82 -28.03 4.95
N SER A 3 15.87 -28.28 4.06
CA SER A 3 14.97 -27.30 3.46
C SER A 3 14.02 -26.73 4.52
N GLY A 4 13.99 -25.41 4.69
CA GLY A 4 12.99 -24.71 5.49
C GLY A 4 11.76 -24.44 4.64
N GLU A 5 10.76 -25.31 4.76
CA GLU A 5 9.47 -25.24 4.08
C GLU A 5 8.68 -23.99 4.49
N ASP A 6 8.26 -23.23 3.48
CA ASP A 6 7.20 -22.22 3.54
C ASP A 6 5.91 -22.83 4.09
N LYS A 7 5.40 -22.31 5.21
CA LYS A 7 4.05 -22.64 5.70
C LYS A 7 3.00 -21.83 4.92
N PRO A 8 2.09 -22.47 4.17
CA PRO A 8 1.07 -21.76 3.41
C PRO A 8 0.00 -21.14 4.32
N ARG A 9 -0.47 -19.96 3.91
CA ARG A 9 -1.51 -19.10 4.52
C ARG A 9 -2.92 -19.73 4.46
N HIS A 10 -3.08 -20.97 4.94
CA HIS A 10 -4.33 -21.75 4.85
C HIS A 10 -5.35 -21.47 5.96
N GLY A 11 -5.15 -20.45 6.81
CA GLY A 11 -6.09 -20.09 7.88
C GLY A 11 -7.08 -18.97 7.51
N PHE A 12 -6.68 -18.04 6.64
CA PHE A 12 -7.47 -16.82 6.41
C PHE A 12 -8.59 -17.07 5.38
N ILE A 13 -8.26 -17.57 4.20
CA ILE A 13 -9.22 -17.80 3.10
C ILE A 13 -10.33 -18.77 3.51
N ASN A 14 -10.01 -19.82 4.27
CA ASN A 14 -11.00 -20.80 4.71
C ASN A 14 -12.00 -20.19 5.73
N ARG A 15 -11.56 -19.23 6.54
CA ARG A 15 -12.41 -18.53 7.52
C ARG A 15 -13.39 -17.56 6.86
N TYR A 16 -12.97 -16.88 5.79
CA TYR A 16 -13.87 -16.05 4.98
C TYR A 16 -14.89 -16.89 4.22
N TRP A 17 -14.47 -18.04 3.67
CA TRP A 17 -15.38 -18.94 2.96
C TRP A 17 -16.46 -19.52 3.88
N VAL A 18 -16.10 -19.91 5.11
CA VAL A 18 -17.06 -20.37 6.14
C VAL A 18 -18.05 -19.26 6.53
N LEU A 19 -17.60 -18.01 6.69
CA LEU A 19 -18.49 -16.88 6.99
C LEU A 19 -19.48 -16.60 5.86
N ILE A 20 -19.04 -16.69 4.60
CA ILE A 20 -19.90 -16.51 3.43
C ILE A 20 -21.00 -17.58 3.39
N VAL A 21 -20.66 -18.85 3.68
CA VAL A 21 -21.64 -19.94 3.73
C VAL A 21 -22.66 -19.74 4.86
N ILE A 22 -22.24 -19.29 6.04
CA ILE A 22 -23.15 -19.00 7.16
C ILE A 22 -24.12 -17.87 6.82
N VAL A 23 -23.64 -16.80 6.18
CA VAL A 23 -24.47 -15.67 5.77
C VAL A 23 -25.48 -16.09 4.69
N LEU A 24 -25.03 -16.85 3.68
CA LEU A 24 -25.93 -17.39 2.66
C LEU A 24 -26.98 -18.35 3.24
N TRP A 25 -26.60 -19.13 4.26
CA TRP A 25 -27.54 -20.01 4.97
C TRP A 25 -28.58 -19.23 5.78
N LEU A 26 -28.20 -18.12 6.42
CA LEU A 26 -29.12 -17.23 7.14
C LEU A 26 -30.10 -16.51 6.20
N ILE A 27 -29.63 -16.06 5.02
CA ILE A 27 -30.49 -15.45 3.99
C ILE A 27 -31.49 -16.48 3.44
N ALA A 28 -31.04 -17.72 3.21
CA ALA A 28 -31.93 -18.80 2.77
C ALA A 28 -32.93 -19.22 3.87
N TRP A 29 -32.55 -19.13 5.14
CA TRP A 29 -33.43 -19.40 6.28
C TRP A 29 -34.48 -18.30 6.47
N SER A 30 -34.13 -17.03 6.32
CA SER A 30 -35.08 -15.92 6.46
C SER A 30 -36.16 -15.90 5.36
N ALA A 31 -35.86 -16.46 4.18
CA ALA A 31 -36.84 -16.61 3.10
C ALA A 31 -37.83 -17.77 3.33
N ARG A 32 -37.56 -18.68 4.28
CA ARG A 32 -38.36 -19.90 4.51
C ARG A 32 -39.58 -19.67 5.41
N ASP A 33 -39.57 -18.65 6.25
CA ASP A 33 -40.68 -18.34 7.17
C ASP A 33 -41.84 -17.57 6.53
N TRP A 34 -41.74 -17.20 5.24
CA TRP A 34 -42.81 -16.48 4.51
C TRP A 34 -43.79 -17.40 3.75
N LEU A 35 -43.90 -18.69 4.12
CA LEU A 35 -44.91 -19.56 3.51
C LEU A 35 -45.48 -20.57 4.53
N ALA A 36 -46.07 -20.06 5.60
CA ALA A 36 -47.02 -20.85 6.39
C ALA A 36 -48.41 -20.71 5.72
N PRO A 37 -48.97 -21.77 5.11
CA PRO A 37 -50.35 -21.72 4.67
C PRO A 37 -51.26 -21.62 5.90
N ALA A 38 -52.15 -20.64 5.92
CA ALA A 38 -53.23 -20.57 6.90
C ALA A 38 -54.05 -21.87 6.81
N GLU A 39 -54.11 -22.63 7.90
CA GLU A 39 -54.95 -23.82 7.97
C GLU A 39 -56.44 -23.44 7.85
N PRO A 40 -57.24 -24.19 7.09
CA PRO A 40 -58.68 -24.00 7.06
C PRO A 40 -59.31 -24.60 8.33
N GLU A 41 -59.91 -23.75 9.17
CA GLU A 41 -60.76 -24.22 10.28
C GLU A 41 -62.08 -24.79 9.73
N ASP A 42 -62.39 -26.04 10.09
CA ASP A 42 -63.71 -26.67 9.87
C ASP A 42 -64.78 -26.00 10.77
N PRO A 43 -65.98 -25.67 10.24
CA PRO A 43 -67.02 -24.99 11.01
C PRO A 43 -67.91 -25.97 11.80
N PRO A 44 -68.37 -25.63 13.02
CA PRO A 44 -69.50 -26.34 13.62
C PRO A 44 -70.83 -25.83 13.04
N ALA A 45 -71.66 -26.83 12.73
CA ALA A 45 -73.04 -26.80 12.25
C ALA A 45 -73.91 -25.57 12.63
N ALA A 46 -74.49 -25.00 11.58
CA ALA A 46 -75.87 -24.52 11.43
C ALA A 46 -76.61 -24.04 12.69
N SER A 47 -76.99 -22.75 12.72
CA SER A 47 -78.39 -22.31 12.64
C SER A 47 -78.48 -20.80 12.91
N GLY A 48 -79.07 -20.08 11.96
CA GLY A 48 -79.31 -18.64 12.10
C GLY A 48 -79.69 -18.05 10.77
N VAL A 49 -80.99 -18.02 10.50
CA VAL A 49 -81.59 -17.27 9.38
C VAL A 49 -81.12 -15.82 9.47
N VAL A 50 -80.25 -15.40 8.56
CA VAL A 50 -79.99 -13.99 8.28
C VAL A 50 -80.18 -13.80 6.79
N LEU A 51 -81.02 -12.81 6.49
CA LEU A 51 -81.52 -12.45 5.18
C LEU A 51 -80.33 -12.14 4.26
N GLU A 52 -80.27 -12.81 3.11
CA GLU A 52 -79.45 -12.38 1.99
C GLU A 52 -80.01 -11.03 1.50
N GLU A 53 -79.45 -9.92 1.98
CA GLU A 53 -79.44 -8.70 1.19
C GLU A 53 -78.30 -8.86 0.19
N GLU A 54 -78.65 -9.03 -1.09
CA GLU A 54 -77.68 -8.88 -2.16
C GLU A 54 -77.06 -7.49 -2.05
N PRO A 55 -75.72 -7.36 -1.95
CA PRO A 55 -75.09 -6.05 -1.89
C PRO A 55 -75.46 -5.28 -3.15
N SER A 56 -76.02 -4.09 -2.97
CA SER A 56 -76.46 -3.27 -4.08
C SER A 56 -75.28 -2.96 -5.01
N ALA A 57 -75.53 -2.80 -6.30
CA ALA A 57 -74.48 -2.49 -7.28
C ALA A 57 -73.66 -1.24 -6.90
N GLU A 58 -74.24 -0.33 -6.11
CA GLU A 58 -73.60 0.88 -5.60
C GLU A 58 -72.53 0.58 -4.53
N ASP A 59 -72.71 -0.46 -3.71
CA ASP A 59 -71.73 -0.88 -2.69
C ASP A 59 -70.52 -1.60 -3.31
N GLN A 60 -70.72 -2.32 -4.42
CA GLN A 60 -69.64 -2.96 -5.18
C GLN A 60 -68.82 -1.94 -5.99
N GLU A 61 -69.47 -0.92 -6.58
CA GLU A 61 -68.76 0.19 -7.23
C GLU A 61 -67.95 1.02 -6.22
N ALA A 62 -68.52 1.31 -5.05
CA ALA A 62 -67.81 2.04 -3.99
C ALA A 62 -66.58 1.26 -3.48
N ALA A 63 -66.71 -0.05 -3.25
CA ALA A 63 -65.59 -0.90 -2.86
C ALA A 63 -64.52 -1.02 -3.96
N GLY A 64 -64.92 -1.02 -5.24
CA GLY A 64 -64.00 -1.04 -6.38
C GLY A 64 -63.22 0.27 -6.54
N GLU A 65 -63.86 1.43 -6.34
CA GLU A 65 -63.17 2.72 -6.35
C GLU A 65 -62.20 2.85 -5.16
N GLU A 66 -62.58 2.38 -3.99
CA GLU A 66 -61.73 2.46 -2.79
C GLU A 66 -60.50 1.56 -2.95
N ALA A 67 -60.66 0.35 -3.49
CA ALA A 67 -59.57 -0.55 -3.82
C ALA A 67 -58.63 0.03 -4.88
N ALA A 68 -59.17 0.67 -5.93
CA ALA A 68 -58.36 1.32 -6.98
C ALA A 68 -57.55 2.52 -6.44
N ARG A 69 -58.12 3.29 -5.51
CA ARG A 69 -57.40 4.39 -4.85
C ARG A 69 -56.30 3.88 -3.92
N GLU A 70 -56.55 2.79 -3.21
CA GLU A 70 -55.55 2.17 -2.34
C GLU A 70 -54.38 1.57 -3.15
N GLU A 71 -54.67 0.94 -4.29
CA GLU A 71 -53.65 0.42 -5.21
C GLU A 71 -52.80 1.55 -5.81
N ALA A 72 -53.43 2.65 -6.25
CA ALA A 72 -52.71 3.83 -6.75
C ALA A 72 -51.81 4.46 -5.68
N ALA A 73 -52.29 4.56 -4.43
CA ALA A 73 -51.50 5.09 -3.32
C ALA A 73 -50.30 4.19 -2.97
N ARG A 74 -50.47 2.86 -3.05
CA ARG A 74 -49.37 1.90 -2.85
C ARG A 74 -48.33 1.99 -3.97
N GLU A 75 -48.75 2.16 -5.21
CA GLU A 75 -47.84 2.30 -6.34
C GLU A 75 -47.03 3.62 -6.27
N GLU A 76 -47.67 4.71 -5.86
CA GLU A 76 -47.00 6.00 -5.64
C GLU A 76 -45.98 5.91 -4.50
N ALA A 77 -46.35 5.29 -3.37
CA ALA A 77 -45.43 5.07 -2.24
C ALA A 77 -44.22 4.20 -2.64
N ALA A 78 -44.44 3.14 -3.42
CA ALA A 78 -43.36 2.28 -3.91
C ALA A 78 -42.40 3.02 -4.86
N ARG A 79 -42.92 3.91 -5.72
CA ARG A 79 -42.09 4.76 -6.59
C ARG A 79 -41.27 5.77 -5.80
N GLU A 80 -41.85 6.38 -4.77
CA GLU A 80 -41.13 7.32 -3.92
C GLU A 80 -40.02 6.63 -3.11
N GLU A 81 -40.28 5.42 -2.59
CA GLU A 81 -39.27 4.62 -1.89
C GLU A 81 -38.12 4.21 -2.83
N ALA A 82 -38.43 3.76 -4.05
CA ALA A 82 -37.42 3.41 -5.05
C ALA A 82 -36.54 4.63 -5.42
N ALA A 83 -37.15 5.81 -5.60
CA ALA A 83 -36.41 7.04 -5.90
C ALA A 83 -35.48 7.46 -4.74
N ARG A 84 -35.93 7.29 -3.50
CA ARG A 84 -35.10 7.56 -2.30
C ARG A 84 -33.92 6.59 -2.21
N GLU A 85 -34.16 5.31 -2.50
CA GLU A 85 -33.09 4.30 -2.48
C GLU A 85 -32.05 4.56 -3.58
N GLU A 86 -32.48 4.93 -4.79
CA GLU A 86 -31.58 5.29 -5.87
C GLU A 86 -30.74 6.53 -5.52
N ALA A 87 -31.35 7.57 -4.97
CA ALA A 87 -30.64 8.77 -4.52
C ALA A 87 -29.61 8.45 -3.42
N ALA A 88 -29.96 7.60 -2.46
CA ALA A 88 -29.05 7.17 -1.40
C ALA A 88 -27.87 6.35 -1.94
N ARG A 89 -28.10 5.48 -2.94
CA ARG A 89 -27.05 4.72 -3.61
C ARG A 89 -26.11 5.63 -4.39
N GLU A 90 -26.64 6.62 -5.10
CA GLU A 90 -25.83 7.58 -5.84
C GLU A 90 -24.98 8.44 -4.89
N GLU A 91 -25.56 8.89 -3.77
CA GLU A 91 -24.81 9.65 -2.75
C GLU A 91 -23.69 8.80 -2.12
N ALA A 92 -23.98 7.55 -1.76
CA ALA A 92 -22.97 6.62 -1.25
C ALA A 92 -21.85 6.35 -2.26
N ALA A 93 -22.18 6.18 -3.54
CA ALA A 93 -21.19 6.00 -4.60
C ALA A 93 -20.31 7.24 -4.80
N ARG A 94 -20.89 8.44 -4.71
CA ARG A 94 -20.14 9.70 -4.78
C ARG A 94 -19.21 9.87 -3.57
N GLU A 95 -19.67 9.53 -2.38
CA GLU A 95 -18.85 9.60 -1.17
C GLU A 95 -17.69 8.59 -1.22
N GLU A 96 -17.94 7.36 -1.69
CA GLU A 96 -16.90 6.35 -1.88
C GLU A 96 -15.86 6.80 -2.90
N ALA A 97 -16.29 7.34 -4.05
CA ALA A 97 -15.40 7.88 -5.07
C ALA A 97 -14.53 9.04 -4.53
N ALA A 98 -15.13 9.95 -3.76
CA ALA A 98 -14.40 11.05 -3.13
C ALA A 98 -13.37 10.57 -2.11
N ARG A 99 -13.69 9.53 -1.32
CA ARG A 99 -12.74 8.91 -0.38
C ARG A 99 -11.59 8.22 -1.11
N GLU A 100 -11.87 7.52 -2.21
CA GLU A 100 -10.84 6.88 -3.01
C GLU A 100 -9.90 7.91 -3.66
N GLU A 101 -10.44 9.00 -4.19
CA GLU A 101 -9.66 10.10 -4.76
C GLU A 101 -8.76 10.75 -3.71
N ALA A 102 -9.29 11.05 -2.52
CA ALA A 102 -8.50 11.60 -1.41
C ALA A 102 -7.37 10.66 -0.99
N ALA A 103 -7.63 9.36 -0.91
CA ALA A 103 -6.60 8.37 -0.57
C ALA A 103 -5.50 8.28 -1.63
N ARG A 104 -5.86 8.39 -2.92
CA ARG A 104 -4.87 8.42 -4.02
C ARG A 104 -4.02 9.68 -3.97
N GLU A 105 -4.63 10.83 -3.69
CA GLU A 105 -3.90 12.09 -3.57
C GLU A 105 -2.94 12.08 -2.38
N GLU A 106 -3.37 11.54 -1.23
CA GLU A 106 -2.51 11.39 -0.05
C GLU A 106 -1.31 10.47 -0.34
N ALA A 107 -1.54 9.32 -0.98
CA ALA A 107 -0.47 8.40 -1.37
C ALA A 107 0.54 9.06 -2.33
N ALA A 108 0.06 9.82 -3.32
CA ALA A 108 0.92 10.53 -4.25
C ALA A 108 1.76 11.62 -3.56
N ARG A 109 1.17 12.34 -2.60
CA ARG A 109 1.91 13.34 -1.79
C ARG A 109 2.97 12.69 -0.90
N GLU A 110 2.66 11.54 -0.31
CA GLU A 110 3.62 10.79 0.51
C GLU A 110 4.78 10.26 -0.34
N GLU A 111 4.49 9.76 -1.55
CA GLU A 111 5.52 9.32 -2.50
C GLU A 111 6.43 10.48 -2.93
N ALA A 112 5.85 11.62 -3.31
CA ALA A 112 6.63 12.81 -3.68
C ALA A 112 7.51 13.32 -2.53
N ALA A 113 6.98 13.34 -1.30
CA ALA A 113 7.76 13.75 -0.12
C ALA A 113 8.92 12.78 0.17
N ARG A 114 8.74 11.48 -0.09
CA ARG A 114 9.81 10.47 0.04
C ARG A 114 10.88 10.64 -1.03
N GLU A 115 10.49 10.96 -2.26
CA GLU A 115 11.43 11.23 -3.35
C GLU A 115 12.26 12.49 -3.05
N GLU A 116 11.61 13.59 -2.65
CA GLU A 116 12.30 14.82 -2.27
C GLU A 116 13.28 14.61 -1.10
N ALA A 117 12.85 13.86 -0.07
CA ALA A 117 13.72 13.51 1.06
C ALA A 117 14.92 12.62 0.67
N ALA A 118 14.83 11.86 -0.43
CA ALA A 118 15.93 11.07 -0.96
C ALA A 118 16.88 11.90 -1.85
N GLU A 119 16.39 12.97 -2.49
CA GLU A 119 17.22 13.85 -3.33
C GLU A 119 18.08 14.84 -2.54
N GLU A 120 17.58 15.39 -1.43
CA GLU A 120 18.34 16.32 -0.58
C GLU A 120 19.75 15.81 -0.19
N PRO A 121 19.93 14.61 0.39
CA PRO A 121 21.25 14.15 0.80
C PRO A 121 22.19 13.92 -0.40
N ALA A 122 21.67 13.53 -1.57
CA ALA A 122 22.47 13.33 -2.76
C ALA A 122 23.05 14.66 -3.28
N LEU A 123 22.25 15.74 -3.26
CA LEU A 123 22.69 17.08 -3.63
C LEU A 123 23.73 17.64 -2.65
N GLU A 124 23.54 17.40 -1.34
CA GLU A 124 24.51 17.81 -0.32
C GLU A 124 25.85 17.10 -0.49
N VAL A 125 25.84 15.81 -0.81
CA VAL A 125 27.06 15.04 -1.11
C VAL A 125 27.74 15.58 -2.36
N GLU A 126 26.99 15.84 -3.44
CA GLU A 126 27.56 16.42 -4.66
C GLU A 126 28.23 17.77 -4.40
N ALA A 127 27.59 18.63 -3.58
CA ALA A 127 28.16 19.90 -3.16
C ALA A 127 29.44 19.71 -2.34
N LEU A 128 29.45 18.78 -1.37
CA LEU A 128 30.63 18.46 -0.56
C LEU A 128 31.79 17.94 -1.42
N LEU A 129 31.51 17.03 -2.37
CA LEU A 129 32.52 16.50 -3.29
C LEU A 129 33.08 17.60 -4.21
N THR A 130 32.23 18.54 -4.63
CA THR A 130 32.64 19.72 -5.39
C THR A 130 33.53 20.64 -4.56
N GLU A 131 33.14 20.95 -3.32
CA GLU A 131 33.93 21.75 -2.39
C GLU A 131 35.30 21.11 -2.12
N ALA A 132 35.34 19.81 -1.84
CA ALA A 132 36.59 19.09 -1.62
C ALA A 132 37.52 19.18 -2.84
N ARG A 133 36.96 19.07 -4.05
CA ARG A 133 37.72 19.20 -5.30
C ARG A 133 38.26 20.60 -5.52
N GLU A 134 37.46 21.63 -5.27
CA GLU A 134 37.94 23.02 -5.34
C GLU A 134 39.02 23.30 -4.30
N THR A 135 38.82 22.81 -3.08
CA THR A 135 39.78 22.92 -1.98
C THR A 135 41.09 22.22 -2.31
N TYR A 136 41.03 21.06 -2.98
CA TYR A 136 42.21 20.37 -3.48
C TYR A 136 43.05 21.27 -4.40
N TRP A 137 42.41 21.97 -5.34
CA TRP A 137 43.12 22.85 -6.27
C TRP A 137 43.63 24.13 -5.60
N ARG A 138 42.94 24.63 -4.59
CA ARG A 138 43.27 25.89 -3.90
C ARG A 138 44.32 25.73 -2.81
N GLU A 139 44.19 24.69 -2.00
CA GLU A 139 44.88 24.51 -0.72
C GLU A 139 45.59 23.16 -0.61
N GLY A 140 45.33 22.24 -1.54
CA GLY A 140 45.99 20.95 -1.65
C GLY A 140 45.23 19.80 -0.97
N ALA A 141 45.82 18.60 -1.09
CA ALA A 141 45.17 17.36 -0.69
C ALA A 141 44.85 17.25 0.81
N ALA A 142 45.68 17.82 1.68
CA ALA A 142 45.44 17.76 3.12
C ALA A 142 44.17 18.54 3.52
N ALA A 143 43.93 19.70 2.90
CA ALA A 143 42.74 20.51 3.15
C ALA A 143 41.48 19.83 2.59
N ALA A 144 41.55 19.33 1.35
CA ALA A 144 40.45 18.57 0.74
C ALA A 144 40.06 17.33 1.56
N ARG A 145 41.04 16.63 2.15
CA ARG A 145 40.80 15.50 3.04
C ARG A 145 39.98 15.92 4.26
N THR A 146 40.34 17.03 4.90
CA THR A 146 39.61 17.55 6.07
C THR A 146 38.14 17.87 5.72
N VAL A 147 37.87 18.39 4.53
CA VAL A 147 36.49 18.62 4.05
C VAL A 147 35.72 17.31 3.98
N LEU A 148 36.28 16.28 3.32
CA LEU A 148 35.62 14.97 3.19
C LEU A 148 35.41 14.27 4.55
N GLU A 149 36.43 14.30 5.42
CA GLU A 149 36.34 13.73 6.78
C GLU A 149 35.29 14.46 7.63
N GLY A 150 35.24 15.80 7.56
CA GLY A 150 34.24 16.60 8.25
C GLY A 150 32.81 16.32 7.76
N GLY A 151 32.62 16.09 6.46
CA GLY A 151 31.33 15.67 5.92
C GLY A 151 30.85 14.32 6.47
N LEU A 152 31.77 13.36 6.61
CA LEU A 152 31.47 12.03 7.18
C LEU A 152 31.10 12.05 8.67
N GLU A 153 31.52 13.08 9.40
CA GLU A 153 31.22 13.25 10.84
C GLU A 153 29.92 14.00 11.10
N THR A 154 29.61 14.98 10.26
CA THR A 154 28.52 15.94 10.51
C THR A 154 27.15 15.45 10.02
N GLN A 155 27.11 14.58 9.01
CA GLN A 155 25.87 14.20 8.35
C GLN A 155 25.56 12.71 8.47
N ALA A 156 24.30 12.40 8.74
CA ALA A 156 23.77 11.05 8.73
C ALA A 156 23.42 10.63 7.30
N TYR A 157 24.45 10.54 6.44
CA TYR A 157 24.27 10.06 5.08
C TYR A 157 23.76 8.62 5.06
N GLU A 158 22.83 8.35 4.15
CA GLU A 158 22.44 7.01 3.77
C GLU A 158 23.67 6.21 3.28
N SER A 159 23.50 4.88 3.17
CA SER A 159 24.65 4.00 2.92
C SER A 159 25.33 4.28 1.57
N ARG A 160 24.59 4.71 0.54
CA ARG A 160 25.15 4.97 -0.80
C ARG A 160 26.01 6.23 -0.82
N GLU A 161 25.46 7.34 -0.35
CA GLU A 161 26.05 8.68 -0.28
C GLU A 161 27.35 8.66 0.51
N ARG A 162 27.33 7.94 1.63
CA ARG A 162 28.53 7.74 2.44
C ARG A 162 29.62 6.99 1.68
N ALA A 163 29.25 6.03 0.83
CA ALA A 163 30.21 5.28 0.04
C ALA A 163 30.89 6.15 -1.03
N ASP A 164 30.17 7.10 -1.63
CA ASP A 164 30.74 8.03 -2.61
C ASP A 164 31.82 8.91 -1.97
N ILE A 165 31.54 9.47 -0.78
CA ILE A 165 32.53 10.27 -0.02
C ILE A 165 33.75 9.42 0.36
N LEU A 166 33.54 8.20 0.84
CA LEU A 166 34.62 7.27 1.21
C LEU A 166 35.44 6.84 -0.02
N GLY A 167 34.81 6.68 -1.17
CA GLY A 167 35.47 6.38 -2.44
C GLY A 167 36.44 7.49 -2.85
N GLU A 168 35.97 8.74 -2.84
CA GLU A 168 36.79 9.92 -3.15
C GLU A 168 37.89 10.16 -2.11
N LEU A 169 37.60 9.96 -0.82
CA LEU A 169 38.59 10.01 0.24
C LEU A 169 39.71 8.98 0.02
N GLY A 170 39.35 7.74 -0.37
CA GLY A 170 40.32 6.70 -0.70
C GLY A 170 41.16 7.06 -1.93
N ASN A 171 40.55 7.64 -2.97
CA ASN A 171 41.27 8.12 -4.16
C ASN A 171 42.31 9.19 -3.79
N LEU A 172 41.93 10.14 -2.93
CA LEU A 172 42.79 11.22 -2.47
C LEU A 172 43.96 10.71 -1.60
N GLN A 173 43.68 9.77 -0.69
CA GLN A 173 44.68 9.11 0.14
C GLN A 173 45.69 8.33 -0.72
N TYR A 174 45.20 7.62 -1.74
CA TYR A 174 46.08 6.90 -2.66
C TYR A 174 46.96 7.86 -3.47
N ALA A 175 46.39 8.96 -3.98
CA ALA A 175 47.14 9.97 -4.72
C ALA A 175 48.24 10.65 -3.88
N THR A 176 48.05 10.74 -2.56
CA THR A 176 49.04 11.29 -1.61
C THR A 176 50.02 10.26 -1.06
N GLY A 177 49.87 8.98 -1.45
CA GLY A 177 50.78 7.88 -1.09
C GLY A 177 50.40 7.13 0.19
N ASP A 178 49.27 7.47 0.83
CA ASP A 178 48.75 6.75 1.99
C ASP A 178 47.86 5.57 1.55
N VAL A 179 48.51 4.52 1.06
CA VAL A 179 47.83 3.37 0.45
C VAL A 179 47.04 2.55 1.48
N GLU A 180 47.50 2.49 2.73
CA GLU A 180 46.80 1.77 3.80
C GLU A 180 45.50 2.48 4.16
N ALA A 181 45.54 3.80 4.37
CA ALA A 181 44.33 4.57 4.61
C ALA A 181 43.37 4.49 3.42
N ALA A 182 43.90 4.57 2.19
CA ALA A 182 43.11 4.46 0.97
C ALA A 182 42.30 3.16 0.90
N MET A 183 42.96 2.01 1.14
CA MET A 183 42.30 0.71 1.18
C MET A 183 41.25 0.65 2.29
N GLY A 184 41.55 1.20 3.48
CA GLY A 184 40.58 1.28 4.57
C GLY A 184 39.33 2.11 4.22
N SER A 185 39.47 3.20 3.47
CA SER A 185 38.34 4.00 2.99
C SER A 185 37.54 3.27 1.92
N TRP A 186 38.19 2.63 0.95
CA TRP A 186 37.50 1.84 -0.08
C TRP A 186 36.77 0.62 0.48
N ASP A 187 37.35 -0.08 1.46
CA ASP A 187 36.68 -1.20 2.15
C ASP A 187 35.40 -0.72 2.82
N ARG A 188 35.47 0.40 3.56
CA ARG A 188 34.28 1.00 4.19
C ARG A 188 33.24 1.45 3.16
N ALA A 189 33.67 1.95 2.00
CA ALA A 189 32.74 2.29 0.90
C ALA A 189 32.05 1.03 0.35
N LEU A 190 32.80 -0.03 0.09
CA LEU A 190 32.27 -1.31 -0.40
C LEU A 190 31.29 -1.96 0.60
N GLU A 191 31.51 -1.81 1.91
CA GLU A 191 30.57 -2.28 2.94
C GLU A 191 29.22 -1.55 2.89
N LYS A 192 29.20 -0.30 2.42
CA LYS A 192 28.01 0.54 2.37
C LYS A 192 27.28 0.49 1.03
N LEU A 193 27.98 0.21 -0.05
CA LEU A 193 27.37 0.08 -1.38
C LEU A 193 26.41 -1.12 -1.47
N PRO A 194 25.32 -1.00 -2.25
CA PRO A 194 24.50 -2.13 -2.67
C PRO A 194 25.31 -3.15 -3.47
N GLU A 195 24.99 -4.45 -3.32
CA GLU A 195 25.73 -5.56 -3.97
C GLU A 195 25.89 -5.36 -5.49
N GLY A 196 24.83 -4.87 -6.16
CA GLY A 196 24.84 -4.59 -7.60
C GLY A 196 25.89 -3.55 -8.04
N GLU A 197 26.29 -2.64 -7.15
CA GLU A 197 27.19 -1.52 -7.45
C GLU A 197 28.64 -1.80 -7.02
N ARG A 198 28.84 -2.67 -6.02
CA ARG A 198 30.19 -3.04 -5.54
C ARG A 198 31.08 -3.57 -6.66
N ARG A 199 30.53 -4.33 -7.62
CA ARG A 199 31.30 -4.88 -8.75
C ARG A 199 31.98 -3.78 -9.58
N ALA A 200 31.29 -2.67 -9.82
CA ALA A 200 31.83 -1.55 -10.59
C ALA A 200 32.98 -0.86 -9.85
N MET A 201 32.83 -0.66 -8.53
CA MET A 201 33.88 -0.09 -7.68
C MET A 201 35.09 -1.02 -7.52
N MET A 202 34.89 -2.33 -7.37
CA MET A 202 35.99 -3.29 -7.19
C MET A 202 36.88 -3.43 -8.42
N ALA A 203 36.33 -3.31 -9.64
CA ALA A 203 37.06 -3.52 -10.88
C ALA A 203 38.35 -2.66 -10.99
N PRO A 204 38.32 -1.33 -10.82
CA PRO A 204 39.54 -0.50 -10.83
C PRO A 204 40.43 -0.71 -9.60
N LEU A 205 39.90 -1.21 -8.47
CA LEU A 205 40.68 -1.46 -7.26
C LEU A 205 41.50 -2.75 -7.33
N ARG A 206 41.08 -3.76 -8.10
CA ARG A 206 41.76 -5.07 -8.19
C ARG A 206 43.28 -4.97 -8.43
N PRO A 207 43.80 -4.18 -9.39
CA PRO A 207 45.25 -4.07 -9.60
C PRO A 207 45.98 -3.44 -8.39
N ILE A 208 45.33 -2.53 -7.69
CA ILE A 208 45.88 -1.85 -6.51
C ILE A 208 45.98 -2.85 -5.35
N TYR A 209 44.89 -3.57 -5.06
CA TYR A 209 44.86 -4.60 -4.03
C TYR A 209 45.85 -5.73 -4.33
N SER A 210 45.97 -6.18 -5.59
CA SER A 210 46.98 -7.16 -5.99
C SER A 210 48.42 -6.75 -5.68
N ARG A 211 48.71 -5.44 -5.69
CA ARG A 211 50.05 -4.92 -5.46
C ARG A 211 50.33 -4.61 -3.99
N HIS A 212 49.32 -4.10 -3.27
CA HIS A 212 49.53 -3.47 -1.97
C HIS A 212 48.86 -4.20 -0.80
N HIS A 213 47.83 -5.02 -1.04
CA HIS A 213 47.15 -5.74 0.02
C HIS A 213 47.82 -7.10 0.28
N PRO A 214 47.98 -7.56 1.54
CA PRO A 214 48.63 -8.83 1.86
C PRO A 214 47.98 -10.06 1.22
N GLN A 215 46.67 -10.03 1.04
CA GLN A 215 45.89 -11.09 0.38
C GLN A 215 45.70 -10.83 -1.13
N GLY A 216 46.33 -9.79 -1.69
CA GLY A 216 46.13 -9.40 -3.07
C GLY A 216 44.68 -9.01 -3.38
N ALA A 217 44.27 -9.17 -4.65
CA ALA A 217 42.90 -8.93 -5.09
C ALA A 217 41.87 -9.91 -4.50
N ASP A 218 42.30 -11.04 -3.93
CA ASP A 218 41.38 -12.02 -3.33
C ASP A 218 40.65 -11.45 -2.11
N HIS A 219 41.21 -10.43 -1.45
CA HIS A 219 40.52 -9.70 -0.40
C HIS A 219 39.18 -9.12 -0.86
N LEU A 220 39.12 -8.61 -2.10
CA LEU A 220 37.91 -7.98 -2.63
C LEU A 220 36.76 -8.98 -2.81
N GLU A 221 37.04 -10.28 -2.85
CA GLU A 221 36.02 -11.32 -2.99
C GLU A 221 35.06 -11.38 -1.81
N ARG A 222 35.43 -10.83 -0.65
CA ARG A 222 34.53 -10.69 0.51
C ARG A 222 33.34 -9.75 0.28
N PHE A 223 33.45 -8.87 -0.73
CA PHE A 223 32.45 -7.85 -1.04
C PHE A 223 31.60 -8.21 -2.27
N ARG A 224 31.76 -9.42 -2.82
CA ARG A 224 30.90 -9.93 -3.89
C ARG A 224 29.49 -10.21 -3.42
#